data_AF-A0A0A7PPL5-F1
#
_entry.id   AF-A0A0A7PPL5-F1
#
_cell.length_a   1.000
_cell.length_b   1.000
_cell.length_c   1.000
_cell.angle_alpha   90.00
_cell.angle_beta   90.00
_cell.angle_gamma   90.00
#
_symmetry.space_group_name_H-M   'P 1'
#
loop_
_entity.id
_entity.type
_entity.pdbx_description
1 polymer ?
#
loop_
_entity_poly.entity_id
_entity_poly.type
_entity_poly.pdbx_seq_one_letter_code
_entity_poly.pdbx_strand_id
1 'polypeptide(L)'
;MDDEQSLLNKPELQKESAGQAFARLDRRIAMMAHAVEHLAAERASIDIPDYSATLGQMNTRLAAVAQGLAVIAEKPAMQLTPEGLAARMDAAAEKSRAADKATLREAREGHQEAARIIHGFVEAVRVTGEQRRCLIWAGGGGLAAGCLLWSILPGVVLRALPTSWHMPESMAAHIIGEPTLWDAGTRMMRASDPDAWTAITTAAKMLHDNRDAIAACEQAVAKAAQPVRCTIKVGR
;
A
#
# COMPACT_ATOMS: atom_id res chain seq x y z
N MET A 1 -99.93 114.35 -4.15
CA MET A 1 -99.59 114.51 -2.73
C MET A 1 -98.57 113.46 -2.37
N ASP A 2 -97.26 113.67 -2.40
CA ASP A 2 -96.43 114.84 -2.71
C ASP A 2 -95.05 114.27 -3.08
N ASP A 3 -94.51 114.76 -4.20
CA ASP A 3 -93.12 115.19 -4.44
C ASP A 3 -91.98 114.22 -4.06
N GLU A 4 -91.21 113.62 -4.97
CA GLU A 4 -90.52 114.15 -6.16
C GLU A 4 -89.77 115.46 -5.93
N GLN A 5 -88.68 115.43 -5.14
CA GLN A 5 -87.48 116.25 -5.37
C GLN A 5 -86.31 115.85 -4.44
N SER A 6 -85.08 116.05 -4.94
CA SER A 6 -83.77 115.80 -4.31
C SER A 6 -83.25 114.37 -4.52
N LEU A 7 -82.91 113.93 -5.74
CA LEU A 7 -81.81 114.41 -6.60
C LEU A 7 -80.52 114.79 -5.85
N LEU A 8 -79.46 114.06 -6.21
CA LEU A 8 -78.04 114.29 -5.93
C LEU A 8 -77.60 114.14 -4.45
N ASN A 9 -77.11 112.95 -4.11
CA ASN A 9 -75.87 112.91 -3.34
C ASN A 9 -75.01 111.70 -3.73
N LYS A 10 -74.13 111.97 -4.69
CA LYS A 10 -72.96 111.17 -5.02
C LYS A 10 -72.19 110.92 -3.71
N PRO A 11 -71.83 109.68 -3.29
CA PRO A 11 -70.77 109.56 -2.31
C PRO A 11 -69.51 110.01 -3.05
N GLU A 12 -69.20 111.29 -2.89
CA GLU A 12 -67.84 111.81 -3.04
C GLU A 12 -66.91 110.74 -2.51
N LEU A 13 -65.85 110.48 -3.28
CA LEU A 13 -64.67 109.77 -2.84
C LEU A 13 -64.26 110.41 -1.49
N GLN A 14 -64.79 109.91 -0.36
CA GLN A 14 -64.67 110.62 0.91
C GLN A 14 -63.24 110.37 1.33
N LYS A 15 -62.36 111.27 0.89
CA LYS A 15 -61.01 111.42 1.40
C LYS A 15 -61.17 111.36 2.90
N GLU A 16 -60.81 110.23 3.51
CA GLU A 16 -60.55 110.18 4.94
C GLU A 16 -59.66 111.38 5.18
N SER A 17 -60.18 112.39 5.88
CA SER A 17 -59.39 113.54 6.27
C SER A 17 -58.18 112.97 7.02
N ALA A 18 -56.99 113.55 6.83
CA ALA A 18 -55.77 113.06 7.46
C ALA A 18 -55.98 112.74 8.95
N GLY A 19 -56.83 113.51 9.66
CA GLY A 19 -57.20 113.27 11.06
C GLY A 19 -57.90 111.93 11.35
N GLN A 20 -58.74 111.41 10.45
CA GLN A 20 -59.41 110.12 10.65
C GLN A 20 -58.46 108.93 10.39
N ALA A 21 -57.55 109.07 9.43
CA ALA A 21 -56.48 108.10 9.20
C ALA A 21 -55.47 108.08 10.38
N PHE A 22 -55.13 109.25 10.92
CA PHE A 22 -54.28 109.35 12.12
C PHE A 22 -54.95 108.74 13.35
N ALA A 23 -56.24 108.96 13.60
CA ALA A 23 -56.94 108.34 14.73
C ALA A 23 -56.95 106.79 14.65
N ARG A 24 -57.01 106.24 13.43
CA ARG A 24 -56.92 104.79 13.21
C ARG A 24 -55.51 104.27 13.43
N LEU A 25 -54.50 105.01 12.96
CA LEU A 25 -53.08 104.68 13.18
C LEU A 25 -52.75 104.73 14.68
N ASP A 26 -53.21 105.76 15.37
CA ASP A 26 -52.97 105.99 16.79
C ASP A 26 -53.56 104.86 17.64
N ARG A 27 -54.79 104.43 17.34
CA ARG A 27 -55.40 103.25 17.97
C ARG A 27 -54.60 101.96 17.71
N ARG A 28 -53.99 101.82 16.54
CA ARG A 28 -53.20 100.63 16.17
C ARG A 28 -51.81 100.65 16.81
N ILE A 29 -51.20 101.83 16.93
CA ILE A 29 -49.95 102.05 17.67
C ILE A 29 -50.20 101.79 19.15
N ALA A 30 -51.31 102.25 19.73
CA ALA A 30 -51.67 101.97 21.11
C ALA A 30 -51.83 100.46 21.37
N MET A 31 -52.43 99.70 20.44
CA MET A 31 -52.51 98.24 20.58
C MET A 31 -51.16 97.54 20.44
N MET A 32 -50.28 97.98 19.54
CA MET A 32 -48.92 97.43 19.44
C MET A 32 -48.07 97.80 20.66
N ALA A 33 -48.21 99.01 21.18
CA ALA A 33 -47.55 99.46 22.40
C ALA A 33 -47.97 98.58 23.59
N HIS A 34 -49.27 98.33 23.75
CA HIS A 34 -49.76 97.41 24.78
C HIS A 34 -49.28 95.97 24.56
N ALA A 35 -49.23 95.47 23.32
CA ALA A 35 -48.72 94.13 23.03
C ALA A 35 -47.22 94.00 23.32
N VAL A 36 -46.42 95.04 23.04
CA VAL A 36 -44.98 95.10 23.35
C VAL A 36 -44.77 95.21 24.86
N GLU A 37 -45.58 96.01 25.56
CA GLU A 37 -45.54 96.07 27.03
C GLU A 37 -45.89 94.71 27.64
N HIS A 38 -46.88 93.99 27.10
CA HIS A 38 -47.25 92.67 27.58
C HIS A 38 -46.15 91.63 27.31
N LEU A 39 -45.49 91.68 26.14
CA LEU A 39 -44.37 90.81 25.79
C LEU A 39 -43.11 91.12 26.62
N ALA A 40 -42.89 92.41 26.93
CA ALA A 40 -41.81 92.86 27.78
C ALA A 40 -42.04 92.46 29.25
N ALA A 41 -43.28 92.55 29.74
CA ALA A 41 -43.66 92.05 31.06
C ALA A 41 -43.51 90.53 31.17
N GLU A 42 -43.85 89.79 30.11
CA GLU A 42 -43.67 88.33 30.05
C GLU A 42 -42.19 87.95 29.99
N ARG A 43 -41.36 88.69 29.23
CA ARG A 43 -39.89 88.53 29.22
C ARG A 43 -39.23 88.86 30.56
N ALA A 44 -39.76 89.83 31.31
CA ALA A 44 -39.30 90.13 32.66
C ALA A 44 -39.65 89.02 33.67
N SER A 45 -40.62 88.15 33.34
CA SER A 45 -40.99 86.98 34.14
C SER A 45 -40.23 85.70 33.78
N ILE A 46 -39.35 85.74 32.76
CA ILE A 46 -38.48 84.61 32.42
C ILE A 46 -37.30 84.62 33.39
N ASP A 47 -37.47 83.92 34.50
CA ASP A 47 -36.37 83.53 35.39
C ASP A 47 -35.45 82.58 34.62
N ILE A 48 -34.27 83.05 34.20
CA ILE A 48 -33.26 82.22 33.53
C ILE A 48 -32.64 81.33 34.61
N PRO A 49 -32.89 80.01 34.61
CA PRO A 49 -32.37 79.16 35.68
C PRO A 49 -30.85 79.13 35.63
N ASP A 50 -30.20 79.32 36.79
CA ASP A 50 -28.74 79.25 36.87
C ASP A 50 -28.25 77.80 36.70
N TYR A 51 -27.90 77.44 35.47
CA TYR A 51 -27.33 76.14 35.13
C TYR A 51 -25.84 76.00 35.48
N SER A 52 -25.19 77.02 36.06
CA SER A 52 -23.76 76.97 36.39
C SER A 52 -23.44 75.81 37.34
N ALA A 53 -24.32 75.54 38.31
CA ALA A 53 -24.19 74.42 39.23
C ALA A 53 -24.30 73.07 38.51
N THR A 54 -25.26 72.93 37.59
CA THR A 54 -25.46 71.69 36.80
C THR A 54 -24.31 71.45 35.82
N LEU A 55 -23.83 72.50 35.14
CA LEU A 55 -22.68 72.45 34.25
C LEU A 55 -21.39 72.14 35.02
N GLY A 56 -21.23 72.71 36.22
CA GLY A 56 -20.14 72.37 37.13
C GLY A 56 -20.14 70.87 37.48
N GLN A 57 -21.30 70.32 37.85
CA GLN A 57 -21.44 68.88 38.12
C GLN A 57 -21.16 68.01 36.89
N MET A 58 -21.61 68.41 35.70
CA MET A 58 -21.31 67.70 34.45
C MET A 58 -19.81 67.71 34.15
N ASN A 59 -19.14 68.84 34.35
CA ASN A 59 -17.70 68.95 34.17
C ASN A 59 -16.94 68.05 35.17
N THR A 60 -17.37 67.99 36.43
CA THR A 60 -16.79 67.07 37.43
C THR A 60 -16.97 65.60 37.02
N ARG A 61 -18.15 65.22 36.50
CA ARG A 61 -18.41 63.87 36.01
C ARG A 61 -17.55 63.53 34.79
N LEU A 62 -17.40 64.45 33.84
CA LEU A 62 -16.52 64.28 32.67
C LEU A 62 -15.06 64.14 33.09
N ALA A 63 -14.59 64.93 34.07
CA ALA A 63 -13.25 64.81 34.62
C ALA A 63 -13.02 63.45 35.30
N ALA A 64 -14.00 62.93 36.05
CA ALA A 64 -13.93 61.61 36.67
C ALA A 64 -13.88 60.48 35.62
N VAL A 65 -14.67 60.59 34.54
CA VAL A 65 -14.63 59.65 33.41
C VAL A 65 -13.29 59.72 32.68
N ALA A 66 -12.75 60.92 32.45
CA ALA A 66 -11.45 61.10 31.82
C ALA A 66 -10.32 60.50 32.66
N GLN A 67 -10.33 60.68 33.98
CA GLN A 67 -9.39 60.00 34.88
C GLN A 67 -9.56 58.49 34.87
N GLY A 68 -10.80 57.98 34.88
CA GLY A 68 -11.07 56.55 34.75
C GLY A 68 -10.51 55.96 33.44
N LEU A 69 -10.68 56.67 32.33
CA LEU A 69 -10.13 56.27 31.02
C LEU A 69 -8.61 56.33 30.99
N ALA A 70 -7.98 57.35 31.60
CA ALA A 70 -6.53 57.44 31.71
C ALA A 70 -5.95 56.25 32.50
N VAL A 71 -6.58 55.90 33.64
CA VAL A 71 -6.19 54.74 34.44
C VAL A 71 -6.38 53.43 33.67
N ILE A 72 -7.44 53.29 32.87
CA ILE A 72 -7.66 52.10 32.02
C ILE A 72 -6.62 52.04 30.90
N ALA A 73 -6.28 53.17 30.27
CA ALA A 73 -5.28 53.25 29.22
C ALA A 73 -3.87 52.94 29.73
N GLU A 74 -3.55 53.29 30.98
CA GLU A 74 -2.30 52.93 31.64
C GLU A 74 -2.20 51.45 32.02
N LYS A 75 -3.32 50.69 32.02
CA LYS A 75 -3.26 49.27 32.37
C LYS A 75 -2.56 48.46 31.27
N PRO A 76 -1.67 47.52 31.64
CA PRO A 76 -0.92 46.68 30.69
C PRO A 76 -1.79 45.79 29.80
N ALA A 77 -3.08 45.62 30.15
CA ALA A 77 -4.06 44.94 29.32
C ALA A 77 -4.31 45.64 27.96
N MET A 78 -4.12 46.97 27.87
CA MET A 78 -4.24 47.71 26.60
C MET A 78 -2.97 47.61 25.73
N GLN A 79 -1.82 47.24 26.32
CA GLN A 79 -0.57 47.01 25.59
C GLN A 79 -0.46 45.58 25.05
N LEU A 80 -1.19 44.64 25.65
CA LEU A 80 -1.35 43.27 25.17
C LEU A 80 -2.51 43.22 24.19
N THR A 81 -2.28 43.71 22.96
CA THR A 81 -3.27 43.57 21.89
C THR A 81 -3.44 42.08 21.54
N PRO A 82 -4.67 41.63 21.23
CA PRO A 82 -4.92 40.24 20.84
C PRO A 82 -4.09 39.82 19.62
N GLU A 83 -3.82 40.74 18.70
CA GLU A 83 -2.93 40.51 17.54
C GLU A 83 -1.48 40.27 17.98
N GLY A 84 -1.00 41.03 18.98
CA GLY A 84 0.34 40.85 19.53
C GLY A 84 0.49 39.54 20.30
N LEU A 85 -0.56 39.10 21.00
CA LEU A 85 -0.60 37.80 21.66
C LEU A 85 -0.62 36.66 20.63
N ALA A 86 -1.45 36.75 19.59
CA ALA A 86 -1.52 35.77 18.51
C ALA A 86 -0.16 35.63 17.80
N ALA A 87 0.50 36.74 17.45
CA ALA A 87 1.82 36.71 16.82
C ALA A 87 2.88 36.04 17.71
N ARG A 88 2.82 36.26 19.04
CA ARG A 88 3.72 35.59 19.99
C ARG A 88 3.40 34.10 20.13
N MET A 89 2.14 33.73 20.10
CA MET A 89 1.70 32.32 20.12
C MET A 89 2.14 31.61 18.83
N ASP A 90 2.00 32.22 17.67
CA ASP A 90 2.44 31.66 16.39
C ASP A 90 3.96 31.50 16.36
N ALA A 91 4.72 32.51 16.80
CA ALA A 91 6.18 32.41 16.89
C ALA A 91 6.64 31.32 17.88
N ALA A 92 5.97 31.18 19.03
CA ALA A 92 6.23 30.12 19.99
C ALA A 92 5.87 28.74 19.43
N ALA A 93 4.73 28.63 18.74
CA ALA A 93 4.27 27.41 18.10
C ALA A 93 5.20 26.99 16.96
N GLU A 94 5.69 27.93 16.16
CA GLU A 94 6.65 27.66 15.09
C GLU A 94 8.00 27.19 15.64
N LYS A 95 8.49 27.83 16.72
CA LYS A 95 9.71 27.39 17.41
C LYS A 95 9.56 25.98 18.00
N SER A 96 8.42 25.65 18.61
CA SER A 96 8.13 24.30 19.09
C SER A 96 8.08 23.30 17.94
N ARG A 97 7.34 23.61 16.87
CA ARG A 97 7.21 22.76 15.70
C ARG A 97 8.54 22.58 14.97
N ALA A 98 9.47 23.53 15.03
CA ALA A 98 10.79 23.38 14.42
C ALA A 98 11.60 22.27 15.10
N ALA A 99 11.59 22.23 16.44
CA ALA A 99 12.23 21.15 17.21
C ALA A 99 11.53 19.81 16.93
N ASP A 100 10.19 19.79 16.93
CA ASP A 100 9.42 18.57 16.65
C ASP A 100 9.62 18.07 15.22
N LYS A 101 9.75 18.96 14.24
CA LYS A 101 10.04 18.58 12.84
C LYS A 101 11.38 17.89 12.70
N ALA A 102 12.40 18.31 13.45
CA ALA A 102 13.71 17.68 13.42
C ALA A 102 13.66 16.27 14.01
N THR A 103 13.03 16.10 15.18
CA THR A 103 12.90 14.78 15.82
C THR A 103 12.01 13.84 15.02
N LEU A 104 10.89 14.32 14.46
CA LEU A 104 10.06 13.51 13.56
C LEU A 104 10.82 13.10 12.30
N ARG A 105 11.67 13.97 11.74
CA ARG A 105 12.44 13.65 10.55
C ARG A 105 13.46 12.55 10.85
N GLU A 106 14.19 12.67 11.94
CA GLU A 106 15.13 11.64 12.40
C GLU A 106 14.44 10.30 12.66
N ALA A 107 13.29 10.31 13.35
CA ALA A 107 12.49 9.10 13.56
C ALA A 107 12.01 8.49 12.24
N ARG A 108 11.58 9.31 11.28
CA ARG A 108 11.11 8.85 9.97
C ARG A 108 12.25 8.25 9.14
N GLU A 109 13.43 8.86 9.17
CA GLU A 109 14.64 8.35 8.53
C GLU A 109 15.06 7.02 9.17
N GLY A 110 15.06 6.92 10.51
CA GLY A 110 15.32 5.68 11.23
C GLY A 110 14.33 4.57 10.90
N HIS A 111 13.03 4.88 10.81
CA HIS A 111 12.01 3.91 10.38
C HIS A 111 12.18 3.46 8.93
N GLN A 112 12.52 4.38 8.02
CA GLN A 112 12.77 4.05 6.62
C GLN A 112 14.03 3.20 6.45
N GLU A 113 15.07 3.46 7.24
CA GLU A 113 16.29 2.64 7.26
C GLU A 113 15.98 1.24 7.77
N ALA A 114 15.29 1.12 8.91
CA ALA A 114 14.88 -0.17 9.45
C ALA A 114 13.99 -0.95 8.46
N ALA A 115 13.04 -0.28 7.80
CA ALA A 115 12.21 -0.89 6.76
C ALA A 115 13.05 -1.37 5.58
N ARG A 116 14.03 -0.58 5.11
CA ARG A 116 14.95 -0.99 4.02
C ARG A 116 15.78 -2.21 4.41
N ILE A 117 16.31 -2.24 5.63
CA ILE A 117 17.06 -3.40 6.16
C ILE A 117 16.17 -4.65 6.20
N ILE A 118 14.95 -4.54 6.75
CA ILE A 118 14.00 -5.65 6.83
C ILE A 118 13.64 -6.16 5.42
N HIS A 119 13.30 -5.26 4.50
CA HIS A 119 12.99 -5.64 3.12
C HIS A 119 14.18 -6.31 2.41
N GLY A 120 15.40 -5.79 2.60
CA GLY A 120 16.62 -6.38 2.05
C GLY A 120 16.87 -7.80 2.58
N PHE A 121 16.67 -8.04 3.88
CA PHE A 121 16.77 -9.39 4.46
C PHE A 121 15.67 -10.32 3.95
N VAL A 122 14.42 -9.86 3.86
CA VAL A 122 13.30 -10.68 3.38
C VAL A 122 13.49 -11.09 1.92
N GLU A 123 13.97 -10.18 1.08
CA GLU A 123 14.27 -10.45 -0.32
C GLU A 123 15.46 -11.42 -0.45
N ALA A 124 16.54 -11.21 0.31
CA ALA A 124 17.68 -12.11 0.34
C ALA A 124 17.30 -13.54 0.81
N VAL A 125 16.46 -13.65 1.83
CA VAL A 125 15.99 -14.94 2.40
C VAL A 125 15.02 -15.65 1.45
N ARG A 126 14.11 -14.93 0.78
CA ARG A 126 13.22 -15.53 -0.22
C ARG A 126 14.00 -16.12 -1.39
N VAL A 127 14.98 -15.38 -1.91
CA VAL A 127 15.80 -15.84 -3.03
C VAL A 127 16.63 -17.07 -2.65
N THR A 128 17.24 -17.12 -1.45
CA THR A 128 18.03 -18.29 -1.04
C THR A 128 17.18 -19.54 -0.78
N GLY A 129 15.99 -19.39 -0.19
CA GLY A 129 15.13 -20.53 0.15
C GLY A 129 14.58 -21.25 -1.09
N GLU A 130 14.04 -20.51 -2.05
CA GLU A 130 13.48 -21.10 -3.28
C GLU A 130 14.56 -21.62 -4.22
N GLN A 131 15.69 -20.92 -4.34
CA GLN A 131 16.81 -21.36 -5.16
C GLN A 131 17.42 -22.67 -4.63
N ARG A 132 17.58 -22.80 -3.30
CA ARG A 132 18.10 -24.03 -2.69
C ARG A 132 17.14 -25.20 -2.84
N ARG A 133 15.83 -24.96 -2.75
CA ARG A 133 14.80 -25.98 -2.99
C ARG A 133 14.82 -26.44 -4.45
N CYS A 134 14.92 -25.52 -5.41
CA CYS A 134 15.04 -25.85 -6.83
C CYS A 134 16.32 -26.65 -7.12
N LEU A 135 17.46 -26.27 -6.56
CA LEU A 135 18.72 -27.00 -6.68
C LEU A 135 18.66 -28.40 -6.05
N ILE A 136 18.01 -28.56 -4.89
CA ILE A 136 17.83 -29.87 -4.26
C ILE A 136 16.91 -30.76 -5.11
N TRP A 137 15.81 -30.22 -5.65
CA TRP A 137 14.92 -30.99 -6.53
C TRP A 137 15.57 -31.32 -7.88
N ALA A 138 16.30 -30.38 -8.49
CA ALA A 138 17.03 -30.62 -9.73
C ALA A 138 18.18 -31.61 -9.54
N GLY A 139 18.97 -31.44 -8.47
CA GLY A 139 20.06 -32.35 -8.11
C GLY A 139 19.56 -33.73 -7.72
N GLY A 140 18.54 -33.80 -6.85
CA GLY A 140 17.92 -35.06 -6.44
C GLY A 140 17.20 -35.77 -7.58
N GLY A 141 16.48 -35.03 -8.42
CA GLY A 141 15.82 -35.55 -9.61
C GLY A 141 16.82 -36.05 -10.66
N GLY A 142 17.90 -35.31 -10.90
CA GLY A 142 18.98 -35.71 -11.80
C GLY A 142 19.72 -36.96 -11.31
N LEU A 143 20.02 -37.04 -10.00
CA LEU A 143 20.61 -38.23 -9.38
C LEU A 143 19.68 -39.44 -9.53
N ALA A 144 18.40 -39.30 -9.18
CA ALA A 144 17.42 -40.37 -9.27
C ALA A 144 17.24 -40.86 -10.71
N ALA A 145 17.12 -39.92 -11.67
CA ALA A 145 17.03 -40.24 -13.09
C ALA A 145 18.31 -40.93 -13.60
N GLY A 146 19.49 -40.46 -13.19
CA GLY A 146 20.78 -41.07 -13.53
C GLY A 146 20.92 -42.50 -12.99
N CYS A 147 20.57 -42.73 -11.72
CA CYS A 147 20.56 -44.07 -11.12
C CYS A 147 19.59 -45.02 -11.85
N LEU A 148 18.39 -44.54 -12.17
CA LEU A 148 17.38 -45.31 -12.89
C LEU A 148 17.86 -45.66 -14.31
N LEU A 149 18.44 -44.68 -15.00
CA LEU A 149 19.01 -44.86 -16.33
C LEU A 149 20.17 -45.87 -16.31
N TRP A 150 21.07 -45.79 -15.33
CA TRP A 150 22.22 -46.70 -15.21
C TRP A 150 21.83 -48.14 -14.82
N SER A 151 20.66 -48.32 -14.19
CA SER A 151 20.12 -49.66 -13.89
C SER A 151 19.46 -50.31 -15.11
N ILE A 152 18.87 -49.52 -16.00
CA ILE A 152 18.16 -50.02 -17.20
C ILE A 152 19.12 -50.19 -18.39
N LEU A 153 20.07 -49.28 -18.57
CA LEU A 153 21.00 -49.27 -19.69
C LEU A 153 21.73 -50.60 -19.92
N PRO A 154 22.31 -51.27 -18.90
CA PRO A 154 23.03 -52.51 -19.11
C PRO A 154 22.11 -53.57 -19.75
N GLY A 155 20.92 -53.78 -19.20
CA GLY A 155 20.00 -54.83 -19.68
C GLY A 155 19.46 -54.59 -21.09
N VAL A 156 19.25 -53.33 -21.48
CA VAL A 156 18.75 -52.99 -22.83
C VAL A 156 19.87 -52.99 -23.86
N VAL A 157 21.03 -52.40 -23.51
CA VAL A 157 22.19 -52.33 -24.41
C VAL A 157 22.75 -53.73 -24.68
N LEU A 158 22.82 -54.59 -23.67
CA LEU A 158 23.26 -55.99 -23.84
C LEU A 158 22.38 -56.80 -24.79
N ARG A 159 21.09 -56.48 -24.89
CA ARG A 159 20.13 -57.19 -25.77
C ARG A 159 20.06 -56.61 -27.18
N ALA A 160 20.49 -55.36 -27.38
CA ALA A 160 20.47 -54.68 -28.68
C ALA A 160 21.76 -54.88 -29.49
N LEU A 161 22.80 -55.43 -28.88
CA LEU A 161 24.10 -55.67 -29.52
C LEU A 161 24.05 -56.89 -30.46
N PRO A 162 24.83 -56.91 -31.55
CA PRO A 162 24.87 -58.01 -32.50
C PRO A 162 25.27 -59.34 -31.82
N THR A 163 24.57 -60.42 -32.15
CA THR A 163 24.83 -61.77 -31.61
C THR A 163 26.23 -62.30 -31.95
N SER A 164 26.92 -61.76 -32.96
CA SER A 164 28.28 -62.16 -33.34
C SER A 164 29.33 -61.88 -32.27
N TRP A 165 29.06 -60.98 -31.32
CA TRP A 165 30.05 -60.52 -30.33
C TRP A 165 30.07 -61.32 -29.02
N HIS A 166 29.13 -62.25 -28.78
CA HIS A 166 29.09 -63.12 -27.59
C HIS A 166 29.29 -62.41 -26.23
N MET A 167 28.96 -61.11 -26.17
CA MET A 167 29.12 -60.27 -24.97
C MET A 167 28.28 -60.74 -23.76
N PRO A 168 27.02 -61.19 -23.89
CA PRO A 168 26.29 -61.69 -22.73
C PRO A 168 26.93 -62.95 -22.15
N GLU A 169 27.48 -63.83 -22.99
CA GLU A 169 28.19 -65.04 -22.56
C GLU A 169 29.53 -64.69 -21.90
N SER A 170 30.32 -63.77 -22.48
CA SER A 170 31.58 -63.32 -21.88
C SER A 170 31.36 -62.60 -20.55
N MET A 171 30.29 -61.82 -20.43
CA MET A 171 29.96 -61.16 -19.17
C MET A 171 29.42 -62.14 -18.13
N ALA A 172 28.63 -63.14 -18.53
CA ALA A 172 28.24 -64.21 -17.63
C ALA A 172 29.47 -64.95 -17.09
N ALA A 173 30.45 -65.29 -17.95
CA ALA A 173 31.71 -65.88 -17.50
C ALA A 173 32.49 -64.97 -16.55
N HIS A 174 32.51 -63.66 -16.80
CA HIS A 174 33.15 -62.67 -15.92
C HIS A 174 32.47 -62.57 -14.54
N ILE A 175 31.13 -62.56 -14.50
CA ILE A 175 30.35 -62.53 -13.25
C ILE A 175 30.52 -63.85 -12.48
N ILE A 176 30.54 -64.99 -13.18
CA ILE A 176 30.81 -66.30 -12.60
C ILE A 176 32.27 -66.39 -12.12
N GLY A 177 33.19 -65.62 -12.70
CA GLY A 177 34.59 -65.54 -12.28
C GLY A 177 35.47 -66.68 -12.81
N GLU A 178 35.03 -67.36 -13.88
CA GLU A 178 35.76 -68.46 -14.49
C GLU A 178 36.60 -67.98 -15.69
N PRO A 179 37.79 -68.56 -15.92
CA PRO A 179 38.73 -68.06 -16.92
C PRO A 179 38.28 -68.31 -18.36
N THR A 180 37.41 -69.30 -18.59
CA THR A 180 36.88 -69.62 -19.90
C THR A 180 35.35 -69.69 -19.90
N LEU A 181 34.75 -69.43 -21.07
CA LEU A 181 33.31 -69.60 -21.29
C LEU A 181 32.84 -71.04 -20.98
N TRP A 182 33.70 -72.02 -21.27
CA TRP A 182 33.40 -73.43 -21.03
C TRP A 182 33.37 -73.76 -19.53
N ASP A 183 34.32 -73.24 -18.76
CA ASP A 183 34.37 -73.43 -17.30
C ASP A 183 33.18 -72.72 -16.63
N ALA A 184 32.84 -71.53 -17.09
CA ALA A 184 31.64 -70.81 -16.66
C ALA A 184 30.35 -71.60 -16.93
N GLY A 185 30.20 -72.15 -18.16
CA GLY A 185 29.06 -72.99 -18.53
C GLY A 185 29.01 -74.28 -17.70
N THR A 186 30.15 -74.92 -17.46
CA THR A 186 30.27 -76.12 -16.62
C THR A 186 29.84 -75.84 -15.18
N ARG A 187 30.31 -74.73 -14.60
CA ARG A 187 29.93 -74.30 -13.25
C ARG A 187 28.44 -73.97 -13.16
N MET A 188 27.88 -73.31 -14.18
CA MET A 188 26.46 -72.98 -14.23
C MET A 188 25.57 -74.22 -14.36
N MET A 189 25.93 -75.17 -15.23
CA MET A 189 25.20 -76.44 -15.38
C MET A 189 25.23 -77.26 -14.08
N ARG A 190 26.39 -77.36 -13.42
CA ARG A 190 26.51 -78.03 -12.10
C ARG A 190 25.71 -77.34 -11.01
N ALA A 191 25.68 -76.01 -11.00
CA ALA A 191 24.95 -75.24 -10.00
C ALA A 191 23.43 -75.32 -10.21
N SER A 192 22.97 -75.46 -11.46
CA SER A 192 21.55 -75.61 -11.79
C SER A 192 21.02 -77.00 -11.43
N ASP A 193 21.72 -78.06 -11.86
CA ASP A 193 21.33 -79.45 -11.59
C ASP A 193 22.56 -80.37 -11.62
N PRO A 194 23.04 -80.83 -10.46
CA PRO A 194 24.22 -81.69 -10.38
C PRO A 194 23.97 -83.11 -10.93
N ASP A 195 22.74 -83.61 -10.85
CA ASP A 195 22.39 -84.96 -11.32
C ASP A 195 22.32 -84.97 -12.86
N ALA A 196 21.70 -83.95 -13.46
CA ALA A 196 21.68 -83.78 -14.90
C ALA A 196 23.08 -83.58 -15.48
N TRP A 197 23.94 -82.81 -14.80
CA TRP A 197 25.34 -82.66 -15.20
C TRP A 197 26.10 -84.01 -15.16
N THR A 198 25.86 -84.81 -14.12
CA THR A 198 26.47 -86.14 -13.99
C THR A 198 26.00 -87.08 -15.08
N ALA A 199 24.71 -87.05 -15.45
CA ALA A 199 24.18 -87.81 -16.57
C ALA A 199 24.86 -87.43 -17.90
N ILE A 200 25.02 -86.14 -18.17
CA ILE A 200 25.67 -85.64 -19.41
C ILE A 200 27.13 -86.07 -19.46
N THR A 201 27.89 -85.86 -18.38
CA THR A 201 29.31 -86.22 -18.32
C THR A 201 29.54 -87.73 -18.40
N THR A 202 28.65 -88.54 -17.80
CA THR A 202 28.67 -90.00 -17.92
C THR A 202 28.40 -90.45 -19.36
N ALA A 203 27.39 -89.87 -20.01
CA ALA A 203 27.10 -90.14 -21.42
C ALA A 203 28.27 -89.74 -22.34
N ALA A 204 28.87 -88.57 -22.11
CA ALA A 204 30.03 -88.11 -22.86
C ALA A 204 31.24 -89.06 -22.70
N LYS A 205 31.49 -89.54 -21.47
CA LYS A 205 32.52 -90.54 -21.20
C LYS A 205 32.25 -91.85 -21.94
N MET A 206 31.00 -92.34 -21.89
CA MET A 206 30.61 -93.56 -22.61
C MET A 206 30.80 -93.43 -24.13
N LEU A 207 30.44 -92.29 -24.72
CA LEU A 207 30.66 -92.02 -26.15
C LEU A 207 32.16 -91.99 -26.47
N HIS A 208 32.97 -91.34 -25.62
CA HIS A 208 34.42 -91.25 -25.80
C HIS A 208 35.08 -92.64 -25.73
N ASP A 209 34.74 -93.44 -24.72
CA ASP A 209 35.27 -94.79 -24.51
C ASP A 209 34.89 -95.76 -25.64
N ASN A 210 33.81 -95.44 -26.38
CA ASN A 210 33.30 -96.24 -27.51
C ASN A 210 33.49 -95.56 -28.87
N ARG A 211 34.28 -94.50 -28.97
CA ARG A 211 34.35 -93.64 -30.18
C ARG A 211 34.58 -94.42 -31.47
N ASP A 212 35.49 -95.40 -31.45
CA ASP A 212 35.88 -96.14 -32.65
C ASP A 212 34.77 -97.12 -33.09
N ALA A 213 34.11 -97.75 -32.11
CA ALA A 213 32.98 -98.64 -32.35
C ALA A 213 31.76 -97.86 -32.89
N ILE A 214 31.51 -96.68 -32.34
CA ILE A 214 30.43 -95.78 -32.78
C ILE A 214 30.72 -95.26 -34.18
N ALA A 215 31.95 -94.80 -34.47
CA ALA A 215 32.33 -94.34 -35.80
C ALA A 215 32.17 -95.45 -36.87
N ALA A 216 32.58 -96.68 -36.57
CA ALA A 216 32.39 -97.82 -37.46
C ALA A 216 30.90 -98.10 -37.72
N CYS A 217 30.09 -97.98 -36.67
CA CYS A 217 28.65 -98.12 -36.76
C CYS A 217 27.98 -97.02 -37.60
N GLU A 218 28.34 -95.75 -37.41
CA GLU A 218 27.84 -94.63 -38.20
C GLU A 218 28.17 -94.81 -39.69
N GLN A 219 29.39 -95.30 -40.00
CA GLN A 219 29.75 -95.66 -41.37
C GLN A 219 28.91 -96.82 -41.92
N ALA A 220 28.59 -97.82 -41.10
CA ALA A 220 27.73 -98.92 -41.50
C ALA A 220 26.30 -98.47 -41.76
N VAL A 221 25.75 -97.56 -40.95
CA VAL A 221 24.44 -96.91 -41.20
C VAL A 221 24.48 -96.15 -42.52
N ALA A 222 25.52 -95.35 -42.76
CA ALA A 222 25.67 -94.57 -43.99
C ALA A 222 25.74 -95.44 -45.25
N LYS A 223 26.38 -96.62 -45.17
CA LYS A 223 26.49 -97.57 -46.29
C LYS A 223 25.22 -98.39 -46.52
N ALA A 224 24.55 -98.82 -45.44
CA ALA A 224 23.38 -99.69 -45.53
C ALA A 224 22.06 -98.92 -45.69
N ALA A 225 22.07 -97.59 -45.43
CA ALA A 225 20.89 -96.73 -45.39
C ALA A 225 19.77 -97.26 -44.47
N GLN A 226 20.15 -98.05 -43.46
CA GLN A 226 19.26 -98.74 -42.53
C GLN A 226 19.84 -98.67 -41.11
N PRO A 227 19.00 -98.70 -40.06
CA PRO A 227 19.47 -98.73 -38.69
C PRO A 227 20.27 -100.02 -38.41
N VAL A 228 21.45 -99.87 -37.81
CA VAL A 228 22.34 -101.00 -37.45
C VAL A 228 22.43 -101.14 -35.94
N ARG A 229 22.63 -102.38 -35.47
CA ARG A 229 22.84 -102.65 -34.04
C ARG A 229 24.31 -102.48 -33.69
N CYS A 230 24.59 -101.69 -32.67
CA CYS A 230 25.94 -101.44 -32.17
C CYS A 230 26.12 -101.98 -30.76
N THR A 231 27.23 -102.68 -30.55
CA THR A 231 27.62 -103.15 -29.22
C THR A 231 28.58 -102.12 -28.63
N ILE A 232 28.14 -101.47 -27.56
CA ILE A 232 28.98 -100.54 -26.80
C ILE A 232 29.48 -101.23 -25.53
N LYS A 233 30.68 -100.86 -25.11
CA LYS A 233 31.28 -101.24 -23.83
C LYS A 233 30.82 -100.25 -22.77
N VAL A 234 30.19 -100.75 -21.72
CA VAL A 234 29.77 -99.95 -20.56
C VAL A 234 30.64 -100.37 -19.38
N GLY A 235 31.49 -99.45 -18.91
CA GLY A 235 32.29 -99.60 -17.70
C GLY A 235 31.59 -98.97 -16.49
N ARG A 236 31.83 -99.50 -15.30
CA ARG A 236 31.40 -98.87 -14.03
C ARG A 236 32.40 -97.78 -13.63
#